data_AF-A0A9D4NLA8-F1
#
_entry.id   AF-A0A9D4NLA8-F1
#
_cell.length_a   1.000
_cell.length_b   1.000
_cell.length_c   1.000
_cell.angle_alpha   90.00
_cell.angle_beta   90.00
_cell.angle_gamma   90.00
#
_symmetry.space_group_name_H-M   'P 1'
#
loop_
_entity.id
_entity.type
_entity.pdbx_description
1 polymer ?
#
loop_
_entity_poly.entity_id
_entity_poly.type
_entity_poly.pdbx_seq_one_letter_code
_entity_poly.pdbx_strand_id
1 'polypeptide(L)'
;MLTQKGSDDLAVNTEHDTPMLTQKGSNDLAVNTEHNTSMRTQKGSNDLAVNTDHNTSMLTQKGSYDLVVNTEHNTSLLTQKGSYDFAVNSEHDTSMLTQKGSYDLDVNTQSTIHPC
;
A
#
# COMPACT_ATOMS: atom_id res chain seq x y z
N MET A 1 -3.68 -8.01 -15.34
CA MET A 1 -3.42 -8.64 -14.03
C MET A 1 -2.02 -9.23 -14.04
N LEU A 2 -1.14 -8.78 -13.15
CA LEU A 2 0.21 -9.32 -12.95
C LEU A 2 0.22 -10.18 -11.67
N THR A 3 0.80 -11.37 -11.75
CA THR A 3 1.02 -12.23 -10.58
C THR A 3 2.49 -12.60 -10.49
N GLN A 4 3.11 -12.38 -9.33
CA GLN A 4 4.50 -12.73 -9.10
C GLN A 4 4.69 -13.49 -7.77
N LYS A 5 5.63 -14.43 -7.76
CA LYS A 5 5.95 -15.28 -6.61
C LYS A 5 7.46 -15.27 -6.42
N GLY A 6 7.93 -14.73 -5.30
CA GLY A 6 9.35 -14.65 -4.98
C GLY A 6 10.09 -13.67 -5.89
N SER A 7 10.52 -12.56 -5.32
CA SER A 7 11.50 -11.63 -5.87
C SER A 7 12.39 -11.19 -4.72
N ASP A 8 13.67 -10.92 -4.98
CA ASP A 8 14.47 -10.19 -4.00
C ASP A 8 13.92 -8.77 -3.94
N ASP A 9 13.94 -8.08 -5.10
CA ASP A 9 13.38 -6.73 -5.24
C ASP A 9 12.38 -6.69 -6.39
N LEU A 10 11.27 -5.98 -6.19
CA LEU A 10 10.32 -5.67 -7.25
C LEU A 10 9.94 -4.19 -7.20
N ALA A 11 9.98 -3.53 -8.36
CA ALA A 11 9.43 -2.20 -8.56
C ALA A 11 8.28 -2.28 -9.57
N VAL A 12 7.14 -1.66 -9.24
CA VAL A 12 6.03 -1.52 -10.20
C VAL A 12 5.65 -0.06 -10.30
N ASN A 13 5.75 0.48 -11.51
CA ASN A 13 5.32 1.83 -11.84
C ASN A 13 4.21 1.76 -12.89
N THR A 14 3.10 2.45 -12.66
CA THR A 14 1.99 2.50 -13.61
C THR A 14 1.41 3.90 -13.68
N GLU A 15 1.06 4.34 -14.89
CA GLU A 15 0.45 5.63 -15.18
C GLU A 15 -0.75 5.40 -16.10
N HIS A 16 -1.89 6.03 -15.82
CA HIS A 16 -3.09 5.99 -16.68
C HIS A 16 -3.61 4.59 -17.03
N ASP A 17 -3.60 3.68 -16.06
CA ASP A 17 -3.96 2.27 -16.19
C ASP A 17 -4.85 1.80 -15.01
N THR A 18 -5.26 0.54 -15.07
CA THR A 18 -6.04 -0.13 -14.04
C THR A 18 -5.36 -1.43 -13.57
N PRO A 19 -4.17 -1.33 -12.96
CA PRO A 19 -3.39 -2.52 -12.65
C PRO A 19 -4.04 -3.34 -11.52
N MET A 20 -4.04 -4.66 -11.74
CA MET A 20 -4.30 -5.64 -10.70
C MET A 20 -3.03 -6.43 -10.40
N LEU A 21 -2.50 -6.29 -9.19
CA LEU A 21 -1.24 -6.90 -8.77
C LEU A 21 -1.48 -7.91 -7.64
N THR A 22 -0.99 -9.13 -7.80
CA THR A 22 -0.92 -10.13 -6.73
C THR A 22 0.52 -10.60 -6.55
N GLN A 23 1.09 -10.38 -5.36
CA GLN A 23 2.45 -10.83 -5.06
C GLN A 23 2.48 -11.72 -3.82
N LYS A 24 3.34 -12.75 -3.84
CA LYS A 24 3.62 -13.60 -2.69
C LYS A 24 5.14 -13.69 -2.48
N GLY A 25 5.61 -13.08 -1.40
CA GLY A 25 7.03 -13.04 -1.04
C GLY A 25 7.83 -12.06 -1.91
N SER A 26 8.35 -11.02 -1.25
CA SER A 26 9.44 -10.14 -1.71
C SER A 26 10.37 -9.92 -0.52
N ASN A 27 11.64 -9.57 -0.71
CA ASN A 27 12.34 -8.86 0.36
C ASN A 27 11.82 -7.43 0.34
N ASP A 28 12.05 -6.75 -0.77
CA ASP A 28 11.71 -5.33 -0.92
C ASP A 28 10.74 -5.12 -2.07
N LEU A 29 9.81 -4.20 -1.87
CA LEU A 29 8.83 -3.86 -2.87
C LEU A 29 8.50 -2.37 -2.84
N ALA A 30 8.74 -1.71 -3.97
CA ALA A 30 8.36 -0.33 -4.20
C ALA A 30 7.28 -0.26 -5.27
N VAL A 31 6.22 0.50 -5.02
CA VAL A 31 5.20 0.77 -6.03
C VAL A 31 4.83 2.22 -6.08
N ASN A 32 4.82 2.74 -7.30
CA ASN A 32 4.37 4.09 -7.58
C ASN A 32 3.25 4.04 -8.61
N THR A 33 2.12 4.66 -8.30
CA THR A 33 1.00 4.74 -9.24
C THR A 33 0.50 6.16 -9.36
N GLU A 34 0.25 6.61 -10.59
CA GLU A 34 -0.30 7.94 -10.88
C GLU A 34 -1.50 7.87 -11.81
N HIS A 35 -2.60 8.57 -11.49
CA HIS A 35 -3.80 8.65 -12.34
C HIS A 35 -4.42 7.28 -12.70
N ASN A 36 -4.48 6.36 -11.75
CA ASN A 36 -4.96 4.99 -11.92
C ASN A 36 -6.18 4.66 -11.04
N THR A 37 -6.85 3.57 -11.39
CA THR A 37 -7.66 2.80 -10.45
C THR A 37 -7.02 1.43 -10.22
N SER A 38 -6.49 1.16 -9.04
CA SER A 38 -5.65 -0.03 -8.81
C SER A 38 -6.16 -0.94 -7.69
N MET A 39 -5.90 -2.25 -7.84
CA MET A 39 -6.15 -3.23 -6.78
C MET A 39 -4.90 -4.07 -6.56
N ARG A 40 -4.49 -4.16 -5.29
CA ARG A 40 -3.28 -4.87 -4.89
C ARG A 40 -3.51 -5.80 -3.72
N THR A 41 -3.00 -7.02 -3.86
CA THR A 41 -2.89 -7.97 -2.76
C THR A 41 -1.47 -8.49 -2.65
N GLN A 42 -0.88 -8.39 -1.46
CA GLN A 42 0.44 -8.91 -1.21
C GLN A 42 0.49 -9.69 0.10
N LYS A 43 1.32 -10.74 0.10
CA LYS A 43 1.53 -11.65 1.22
C LYS A 43 3.02 -11.83 1.44
N GLY A 44 3.54 -11.30 2.54
CA GLY A 44 4.95 -11.38 2.91
C GLY A 44 5.80 -10.39 2.12
N SER A 45 6.32 -9.39 2.81
CA SER A 45 7.57 -8.70 2.47
C SER A 45 8.41 -8.49 3.71
N ASN A 46 9.68 -8.13 3.54
CA ASN A 46 10.36 -7.39 4.59
C ASN A 46 9.87 -5.95 4.52
N ASP A 47 10.13 -5.28 3.40
CA ASP A 47 9.84 -3.86 3.25
C ASP A 47 8.85 -3.63 2.11
N LEU A 48 7.80 -2.85 2.37
CA LEU A 48 6.85 -2.40 1.37
C LEU A 48 6.72 -0.88 1.41
N ALA A 49 7.04 -0.23 0.30
CA ALA A 49 6.76 1.17 0.05
C ALA A 49 5.71 1.31 -1.06
N VAL A 50 4.66 2.08 -0.78
CA VAL A 50 3.60 2.39 -1.75
C VAL A 50 3.42 3.90 -1.81
N ASN A 51 3.61 4.47 -3.00
CA ASN A 51 3.30 5.87 -3.27
C ASN A 51 2.20 5.95 -4.32
N THR A 52 1.15 6.72 -4.04
CA THR A 52 0.04 6.90 -4.98
C THR A 52 -0.33 8.37 -5.08
N ASP A 53 -0.48 8.88 -6.30
CA ASP A 53 -1.00 10.22 -6.57
C ASP A 53 -2.18 10.22 -7.56
N HIS A 54 -3.25 10.95 -7.25
CA HIS A 54 -4.46 11.05 -8.08
C HIS A 54 -5.11 9.70 -8.45
N ASN A 55 -5.20 8.77 -7.52
CA ASN A 55 -5.74 7.42 -7.73
C ASN A 55 -6.98 7.11 -6.90
N THR A 56 -7.70 6.08 -7.35
CA THR A 56 -8.54 5.27 -6.47
C THR A 56 -7.88 3.92 -6.25
N SER A 57 -7.60 3.53 -5.01
CA SER A 57 -6.80 2.33 -4.74
C SER A 57 -7.35 1.43 -3.63
N MET A 58 -7.12 0.12 -3.80
CA MET A 58 -7.32 -0.88 -2.74
C MET A 58 -6.03 -1.65 -2.50
N LEU A 59 -5.49 -1.55 -1.28
CA LEU A 59 -4.31 -2.31 -0.84
C LEU A 59 -4.68 -3.29 0.26
N THR A 60 -4.40 -4.57 0.04
CA THR A 60 -4.43 -5.59 1.10
C THR A 60 -3.04 -6.18 1.28
N GLN A 61 -2.45 -5.93 2.45
CA GLN A 61 -1.15 -6.47 2.82
C GLN A 61 -1.28 -7.42 4.02
N LYS A 62 -0.57 -8.55 3.93
CA LYS A 62 -0.50 -9.57 5.00
C LYS A 62 0.95 -9.95 5.28
N GLY A 63 1.46 -9.53 6.44
CA GLY A 63 2.84 -9.79 6.85
C GLY A 63 3.80 -8.87 6.12
N SER A 64 4.29 -7.84 6.81
CA SER A 64 5.52 -7.12 6.47
C SER A 64 6.36 -6.97 7.73
N TYR A 65 7.65 -6.67 7.61
CA TYR A 65 8.37 -6.04 8.71
C TYR A 65 7.99 -4.57 8.71
N ASP A 66 8.29 -3.87 7.61
CA ASP A 66 8.04 -2.44 7.48
C ASP A 66 7.06 -2.17 6.33
N LEU A 67 6.07 -1.32 6.60
CA LEU A 67 5.13 -0.85 5.61
C LEU A 67 5.08 0.68 5.66
N VAL A 68 5.33 1.32 4.53
CA VAL A 68 5.17 2.76 4.34
C VAL A 68 4.21 3.00 3.20
N VAL A 69 3.18 3.81 3.46
CA VAL A 69 2.20 4.21 2.46
C VAL A 69 2.14 5.73 2.40
N ASN A 70 2.45 6.31 1.25
CA ASN A 70 2.28 7.73 1.00
C ASN A 70 1.20 7.93 -0.07
N THR A 71 0.22 8.76 0.23
CA THR A 71 -0.89 9.05 -0.69
C THR A 71 -1.11 10.55 -0.80
N GLU A 72 -1.37 11.03 -2.02
CA GLU A 72 -1.78 12.41 -2.32
C GLU A 72 -2.99 12.43 -3.29
N HIS A 73 -4.03 13.21 -3.00
CA HIS A 73 -5.23 13.36 -3.85
C HIS A 73 -5.94 12.05 -4.24
N ASN A 74 -6.01 11.08 -3.32
CA ASN A 74 -6.56 9.75 -3.55
C ASN A 74 -7.85 9.46 -2.77
N THR A 75 -8.55 8.44 -3.26
CA THR A 75 -9.49 7.66 -2.46
C THR A 75 -8.94 6.25 -2.25
N SER A 76 -8.67 5.86 -0.99
CA SER A 76 -7.92 4.63 -0.71
C SER A 76 -8.55 3.78 0.39
N LEU A 77 -8.58 2.46 0.17
CA LEU A 77 -8.89 1.47 1.22
C LEU A 77 -7.64 0.63 1.50
N LEU A 78 -7.12 0.76 2.71
CA LEU A 78 -5.92 0.08 3.19
C LEU A 78 -6.31 -0.96 4.23
N THR A 79 -5.98 -2.23 3.97
CA THR A 79 -6.12 -3.32 4.92
C THR A 79 -4.76 -3.94 5.19
N GLN A 80 -4.26 -3.77 6.41
CA GLN A 80 -2.99 -4.30 6.85
C GLN A 80 -3.18 -5.35 7.94
N LYS A 81 -2.54 -6.52 7.78
CA LYS A 81 -2.53 -7.56 8.82
C LYS A 81 -1.11 -8.05 9.08
N GLY A 82 -0.57 -7.72 10.24
CA GLY A 82 0.77 -8.11 10.65
C GLY A 82 1.84 -7.24 10.00
N SER A 83 2.25 -6.16 10.67
CA SER A 83 3.54 -5.52 10.45
C SER A 83 4.31 -5.39 11.76
N TYR A 84 5.62 -5.17 11.69
CA TYR A 84 6.33 -4.62 12.83
C TYR A 84 6.06 -3.11 12.87
N ASP A 85 6.48 -2.40 11.83
CA ASP A 85 6.29 -0.96 11.70
C ASP A 85 5.31 -0.64 10.56
N PHE A 86 4.40 0.31 10.80
CA PHE A 86 3.49 0.81 9.78
C PHE A 86 3.41 2.33 9.84
N ALA A 87 3.79 2.98 8.74
CA ALA A 87 3.66 4.41 8.55
C ALA A 87 2.67 4.72 7.41
N VAL A 88 1.79 5.69 7.65
CA VAL A 88 0.91 6.24 6.62
C VAL A 88 1.08 7.75 6.59
N ASN A 89 1.48 8.31 5.44
CA ASN A 89 1.42 9.73 5.16
C ASN A 89 0.36 10.00 4.10
N SER A 90 -0.54 10.94 4.35
CA SER A 90 -1.69 11.16 3.48
C SER A 90 -2.04 12.65 3.39
N GLU A 91 -2.16 13.16 2.16
CA GLU A 91 -2.48 14.57 1.89
C GLU A 91 -3.65 14.69 0.91
N HIS A 92 -4.67 15.47 1.27
CA HIS A 92 -5.86 15.68 0.43
C HIS A 92 -6.59 14.39 0.02
N ASP A 93 -6.55 13.37 0.87
CA ASP A 93 -7.16 12.06 0.59
C ASP A 93 -8.46 11.84 1.37
N THR A 94 -9.25 10.89 0.86
CA THR A 94 -10.25 10.17 1.64
C THR A 94 -9.81 8.73 1.80
N SER A 95 -9.54 8.30 3.03
CA SER A 95 -9.04 6.94 3.27
C SER A 95 -9.78 6.20 4.37
N MET A 96 -9.88 4.88 4.17
CA MET A 96 -10.27 3.94 5.21
C MET A 96 -9.09 3.03 5.51
N LEU A 97 -8.73 2.96 6.78
CA LEU A 97 -7.64 2.12 7.25
C LEU A 97 -8.16 1.08 8.23
N THR A 98 -7.89 -0.19 7.93
CA THR A 98 -8.10 -1.32 8.84
C THR A 98 -6.77 -1.99 9.10
N GLN A 99 -6.32 -1.96 10.35
CA GLN A 99 -5.04 -2.55 10.75
C GLN A 99 -5.28 -3.62 11.82
N LYS A 100 -4.60 -4.75 11.69
CA LYS A 100 -4.58 -5.77 12.72
C LYS A 100 -3.17 -6.30 12.97
N GLY A 101 -2.68 -6.11 14.19
CA GLY A 101 -1.46 -6.73 14.68
C GLY A 101 -0.19 -6.06 14.15
N SER A 102 -0.12 -4.74 14.29
CA SER A 102 1.14 -4.01 14.13
C SER A 102 1.74 -3.67 15.49
N TYR A 103 3.06 -3.58 15.55
CA TYR A 103 3.76 -3.23 16.78
C TYR A 103 3.87 -1.71 16.94
N ASP A 104 4.24 -1.03 15.87
CA ASP A 104 4.27 0.43 15.76
C ASP A 104 3.35 0.94 14.64
N LEU A 105 2.71 2.08 14.88
CA LEU A 105 1.82 2.77 13.95
C LEU A 105 2.10 4.27 14.00
N ASP A 106 2.58 4.83 12.90
CA ASP A 106 2.67 6.26 12.66
C ASP A 106 1.68 6.67 11.56
N VAL A 107 0.89 7.71 11.81
CA VAL A 107 -0.12 8.20 10.88
C VAL A 107 -0.05 9.72 10.86
N ASN A 108 0.47 10.25 9.76
CA ASN A 108 0.54 11.68 9.49
C ASN A 108 -0.44 12.02 8.36
N THR A 109 -1.40 12.91 8.62
CA THR A 109 -2.47 13.17 7.66
C THR A 109 -2.87 14.63 7.67
N GLN A 110 -3.06 15.15 6.46
CA GLN A 110 -3.88 16.33 6.17
C GLN A 110 -5.13 15.91 5.41
N SER A 111 -5.72 14.79 5.83
CA SER A 111 -6.73 14.03 5.09
C SER A 111 -7.82 13.49 6.02
N THR A 112 -8.97 13.16 5.46
CA THR A 112 -10.04 12.52 6.24
C THR A 112 -9.79 11.02 6.29
N ILE A 113 -9.36 10.51 7.45
CA ILE A 113 -9.15 9.08 7.69
C ILE A 113 -10.26 8.52 8.58
N HIS A 114 -10.89 7.44 8.14
CA HIS A 114 -11.84 6.68 8.97
C HIS A 114 -11.19 5.36 9.42
N PRO A 115 -10.76 5.25 10.69
CA PRO A 115 -10.24 4.00 11.25
C PRO A 115 -11.37 3.00 11.52
N CYS A 116 -11.10 1.72 11.28
CA CYS A 116 -11.98 0.59 11.63
C CYS A 116 -11.27 -0.44 12.50
#